data_AF-A0AAX1UAS7-F1
#
_entry.id   AF-A0AAX1UAS7-F1
#
_cell.length_a   1.000
_cell.length_b   1.000
_cell.length_c   1.000
_cell.angle_alpha   90.00
_cell.angle_beta   90.00
_cell.angle_gamma   90.00
#
_symmetry.space_group_name_H-M   'P 1'
#
loop_
_entity.id
_entity.type
_entity.pdbx_description
1 polymer ?
#
loop_
_entity_poly.entity_id
_entity_poly.type
_entity_poly.pdbx_seq_one_letter_code
_entity_poly.pdbx_strand_id
1 'polypeptide(L)' 'MDSKMIFRAMGMAIALILVSIFFIYYGITSDQIAMSIIGIALLVLGIVRLIIFVRVWNKHGDE' A
#
# COMPACT_ATOMS: atom_id res chain seq x y z
N MET A 1 -7.55 6.82 -18.51
CA MET A 1 -7.83 6.99 -17.07
C MET A 1 -7.32 8.37 -16.66
N ASP A 2 -8.16 9.22 -16.06
CA ASP A 2 -7.84 10.62 -15.78
C ASP A 2 -6.59 10.73 -14.89
N SER A 3 -5.55 11.48 -15.29
CA SER A 3 -4.25 11.53 -14.59
C SER A 3 -4.38 11.91 -13.11
N LYS A 4 -5.42 12.64 -12.74
CA LYS A 4 -5.76 12.93 -11.33
C LYS A 4 -6.14 11.68 -10.53
N MET A 5 -6.87 10.74 -11.12
CA MET A 5 -7.23 9.48 -10.45
C MET A 5 -6.02 8.58 -10.25
N ILE A 6 -5.09 8.58 -11.21
CA ILE A 6 -3.83 7.84 -11.17
C ILE A 6 -2.96 8.32 -10.00
N PHE A 7 -2.73 9.63 -9.89
CA PHE A 7 -1.96 10.21 -8.79
C PHE A 7 -2.61 9.98 -7.42
N ARG A 8 -3.93 10.09 -7.33
CA ARG A 8 -4.66 9.80 -6.08
C ARG A 8 -4.54 8.34 -5.67
N ALA A 9 -4.66 7.41 -6.60
CA ALA A 9 -4.53 5.99 -6.33
C ALA A 9 -3.11 5.63 -5.86
N MET A 10 -2.08 6.20 -6.51
CA MET A 10 -0.68 6.03 -6.13
C MET A 10 -0.40 6.60 -4.73
N GLY A 11 -0.91 7.81 -4.45
CA GLY A 11 -0.81 8.44 -3.12
C GLY A 11 -1.48 7.63 -2.02
N MET A 12 -2.67 7.05 -2.28
CA MET A 12 -3.34 6.16 -1.32
C MET A 12 -2.57 4.85 -1.08
N ALA A 13 -1.96 4.27 -2.12
CA ALA A 13 -1.14 3.07 -1.95
C ALA A 13 0.09 3.34 -1.07
N ILE A 14 0.78 4.46 -1.30
CA ILE A 14 1.91 4.89 -0.48
C ILE A 14 1.48 5.17 0.96
N ALA A 15 0.37 5.90 1.16
CA ALA A 15 -0.17 6.17 2.49
C ALA A 15 -0.51 4.87 3.24
N LEU A 16 -1.10 3.88 2.55
CA LEU A 16 -1.41 2.58 3.14
C LEU A 16 -0.13 1.84 3.59
N ILE A 17 0.94 1.88 2.78
CA ILE A 17 2.24 1.27 3.13
C ILE A 17 2.83 1.95 4.38
N LEU A 18 2.81 3.28 4.45
CA LEU A 18 3.31 4.03 5.60
C LEU A 18 2.53 3.71 6.88
N VAL A 19 1.19 3.69 6.80
CA VAL A 19 0.32 3.32 7.92
C VAL A 19 0.59 1.88 8.35
N SER A 20 0.76 0.96 7.40
CA SER A 20 1.07 -0.44 7.70
C SER A 20 2.37 -0.58 8.48
N ILE A 21 3.44 0.09 8.05
CA ILE A 21 4.73 0.10 8.75
C ILE A 21 4.58 0.65 10.17
N PHE A 22 3.79 1.73 10.34
CA PHE A 22 3.51 2.29 11.65
C PHE A 22 2.82 1.28 12.58
N PHE A 23 1.79 0.57 12.10
CA PHE A 23 1.12 -0.46 12.89
C PHE A 23 2.03 -1.63 13.26
N ILE A 24 2.93 -2.04 12.35
CA ILE A 24 3.94 -3.07 12.64
C ILE A 24 4.89 -2.60 13.73
N TYR A 25 5.45 -1.41 13.59
CA TYR A 25 6.38 -0.84 14.57
C TYR A 25 5.71 -0.65 15.94
N TYR A 26 4.51 -0.08 15.96
CA TYR A 26 3.76 0.14 17.18
C TYR A 26 3.38 -1.19 17.85
N GLY A 27 2.94 -2.18 17.07
CA GLY A 27 2.59 -3.50 17.58
C GLY A 27 3.80 -4.23 18.19
N ILE A 28 4.99 -4.10 17.61
CA ILE A 28 6.22 -4.67 18.17
C ILE A 28 6.63 -3.95 19.46
N THR A 29 6.62 -2.62 19.44
CA THR A 29 7.07 -1.80 20.59
C THR A 29 6.13 -1.84 21.79
N SER A 30 4.83 -2.07 21.56
CA SER A 30 3.81 -2.16 22.61
C SER A 30 3.46 -3.59 23.02
N ASP A 31 4.17 -4.60 22.50
CA ASP A 31 3.90 -6.03 22.69
C ASP A 31 2.47 -6.46 22.26
N GLN A 32 1.87 -5.68 21.36
CA GLN A 32 0.54 -5.92 20.80
C GLN A 32 0.65 -6.64 19.45
N ILE A 33 0.86 -7.96 19.51
CA ILE A 33 1.01 -8.82 18.33
C ILE A 33 -0.14 -8.67 17.33
N ALA A 34 -1.37 -8.47 17.81
CA ALA A 34 -2.54 -8.24 16.95
C ALA A 34 -2.37 -7.01 16.04
N MET A 35 -1.80 -5.92 16.55
CA MET A 35 -1.53 -4.71 15.76
C MET A 35 -0.45 -4.97 14.70
N SER A 36 0.58 -5.75 15.04
CA SER A 36 1.61 -6.15 14.08
C SER A 36 1.04 -7.00 12.95
N ILE A 37 0.16 -7.96 13.27
CA ILE A 37 -0.50 -8.81 12.27
C ILE A 37 -1.38 -7.96 11.34
N ILE A 38 -2.16 -7.02 11.89
CA ILE A 38 -2.98 -6.09 11.10
C ILE A 38 -2.08 -5.25 10.19
N GLY A 39 -0.98 -4.71 10.71
CA GLY A 39 -0.01 -3.96 9.92
C GLY A 39 0.59 -4.78 8.77
N ILE A 40 0.94 -6.05 9.00
CA ILE A 40 1.44 -6.95 7.94
C ILE A 40 0.36 -7.20 6.88
N ALA A 41 -0.89 -7.45 7.27
CA ALA A 41 -1.98 -7.66 6.33
C ALA A 41 -2.23 -6.42 5.45
N LEU A 42 -2.21 -5.22 6.05
CA LEU A 42 -2.33 -3.96 5.33
C LEU A 42 -1.14 -3.73 4.39
N LEU A 43 0.07 -4.11 4.80
CA LEU A 43 1.29 -3.99 3.99
C LEU A 43 1.17 -4.84 2.72
N VAL A 44 0.73 -6.10 2.85
CA VAL A 44 0.51 -7.01 1.73
C VAL A 44 -0.52 -6.43 0.76
N LEU A 45 -1.65 -5.91 1.26
CA LEU A 45 -2.66 -5.25 0.44
C LEU A 45 -2.11 -4.03 -0.31
N GLY A 46 -1.27 -3.23 0.34
CA GLY A 46 -0.62 -2.07 -0.27
C GLY A 46 0.31 -2.46 -1.42
N ILE A 47 1.15 -3.48 -1.20
CA ILE A 47 2.08 -3.99 -2.21
C ILE A 47 1.31 -4.57 -3.40
N VAL A 48 0.27 -5.38 -3.17
CA VAL A 48 -0.54 -5.97 -4.24
C VAL A 48 -1.18 -4.87 -5.10
N ARG A 49 -1.76 -3.84 -4.47
CA ARG A 49 -2.32 -2.69 -5.20
C ARG A 49 -1.26 -1.97 -6.03
N LEU A 50 -0.05 -1.80 -5.50
CA LEU A 50 1.03 -1.14 -6.21
C LEU A 50 1.50 -1.96 -7.42
N ILE A 51 1.59 -3.29 -7.29
CA ILE A 51 1.91 -4.20 -8.41
C ILE A 51 0.85 -4.14 -9.51
N ILE A 52 -0.44 -4.19 -9.15
CA ILE A 52 -1.55 -4.07 -10.11
C ILE A 52 -1.45 -2.73 -10.83
N PHE A 53 -1.21 -1.65 -10.10
CA PHE A 53 -1.08 -0.32 -10.67
C PHE A 53 0.07 -0.22 -11.66
N VAL A 54 1.27 -0.71 -11.31
CA VAL A 54 2.43 -0.75 -12.21
C VAL A 54 2.14 -1.57 -13.46
N ARG A 55 1.45 -2.72 -13.32
CA ARG A 55 1.05 -3.53 -14.48
C ARG A 55 0.07 -2.80 -15.40
N VAL A 56 -0.92 -2.10 -14.83
CA VAL A 56 -1.90 -1.33 -15.60
C VAL A 56 -1.24 -0.14 -16.30
N TRP A 57 -0.31 0.53 -15.62
CA TRP A 57 0.46 1.64 -16.16
C TRP A 57 1.34 1.20 -17.33
N ASN A 58 2.12 0.12 -17.17
CA ASN A 58 2.95 -0.41 -18.27
C ASN A 58 2.11 -0.81 -19.48
N LYS A 59 0.92 -1.40 -19.28
CA LYS A 59 0.01 -1.73 -20.39
C LYS A 59 -0.53 -0.50 -21.14
N HIS A 60 -0.62 0.66 -20.51
CA HIS A 60 -1.07 1.91 -21.16
C HIS A 60 0.10 2.69 -21.80
N GLY A 61 1.35 2.31 -21.58
CA GLY A 61 2.52 2.93 -22.21
C GLY A 61 2.97 2.24 -23.50
N ASP A 62 2.41 1.06 -23.80
CA ASP A 62 2.64 0.29 -25.03
C ASP A 62 1.60 0.59 -26.15
N GLU A 63 0.65 1.50 -25.89
CA GLU A 63 -0.30 2.06 -26.87
C GLU A 63 0.08 3.51 -27.19
#